data_AF-A0A920FJM8-F1
#
_entry.id   AF-A0A920FJM8-F1
#
_cell.length_a   1.000
_cell.length_b   1.000
_cell.length_c   1.000
_cell.angle_alpha   90.00
_cell.angle_beta   90.00
_cell.angle_gamma   90.00
#
_symmetry.space_group_name_H-M   'P 1'
#
loop_
_entity.id
_entity.type
_entity.pdbx_description
1 polymer ?
#
loop_
_entity_poly.entity_id
_entity_poly.type
_entity_poly.pdbx_seq_one_letter_code
_entity_poly.pdbx_strand_id
1 'polypeptide(L)'
;MNTVEVIYENIKEEVVRIYEEPALSKRLVIQETKKEHEGDITLITFPLLKVSKKNPTQTTQEIGEILMNKLTCFESFNVVSGF
;
A
#
# COMPACT_ATOMS: atom_id res chain seq x y z
N MET A 1 -5.23 -13.21 -17.20
CA MET A 1 -5.06 -12.53 -15.90
C MET A 1 -4.58 -11.13 -16.18
N ASN A 2 -5.20 -10.13 -15.58
CA ASN A 2 -4.79 -8.73 -15.73
C ASN A 2 -3.60 -8.47 -14.80
N THR A 3 -2.50 -7.91 -15.32
CA THR A 3 -1.26 -7.65 -14.55
C THR A 3 -1.52 -6.79 -13.31
N VAL A 4 -2.47 -5.85 -13.41
CA VAL A 4 -2.84 -4.95 -12.30
C VAL A 4 -3.49 -5.70 -11.14
N GLU A 5 -4.36 -6.66 -11.43
CA GLU A 5 -5.00 -7.48 -10.39
C GLU A 5 -3.98 -8.29 -9.60
N VAL A 6 -2.96 -8.82 -10.28
CA VAL A 6 -1.86 -9.56 -9.62
C VAL A 6 -1.08 -8.65 -8.68
N ILE A 7 -0.79 -7.42 -9.11
CA ILE A 7 -0.11 -6.42 -8.26
C ILE A 7 -0.95 -6.10 -7.02
N TYR A 8 -2.27 -5.94 -7.17
CA TYR A 8 -3.16 -5.64 -6.05
C TYR A 8 -3.22 -6.78 -5.03
N GLU A 9 -3.29 -8.02 -5.49
CA GLU A 9 -3.27 -9.18 -4.59
C GLU A 9 -1.92 -9.30 -3.88
N ASN A 10 -0.80 -9.11 -4.58
CA ASN A 10 0.53 -9.12 -3.96
C ASN A 10 0.67 -8.05 -2.86
N ILE A 11 0.18 -6.83 -3.09
CA ILE A 11 0.18 -5.78 -2.06
C ILE A 11 -0.64 -6.22 -0.84
N LYS A 12 -1.85 -6.73 -1.05
CA LYS A 12 -2.73 -7.16 0.05
C LYS A 12 -2.08 -8.27 0.87
N GLU A 13 -1.49 -9.26 0.22
CA GLU A 13 -0.79 -10.37 0.88
C GLU A 13 0.38 -9.86 1.73
N GLU A 14 1.21 -8.96 1.19
CA GLU A 14 2.34 -8.43 1.94
C GLU A 14 1.91 -7.56 3.12
N VAL A 15 0.90 -6.72 2.96
CA VAL A 15 0.39 -5.92 4.09
C VAL A 15 -0.20 -6.80 5.20
N VAL A 16 -0.91 -7.87 4.84
CA VAL A 16 -1.38 -8.86 5.83
C VAL A 16 -0.21 -9.53 6.54
N ARG A 17 0.87 -9.88 5.82
CA ARG A 17 2.07 -10.48 6.42
C ARG A 17 2.81 -9.52 7.35
N ILE A 18 2.89 -8.25 7.00
CA ILE A 18 3.60 -7.22 7.79
C ILE A 18 2.92 -6.99 9.14
N TYR A 19 1.58 -6.92 9.13
CA TYR A 19 0.80 -6.62 10.34
C TYR A 19 0.19 -7.85 11.02
N GLU A 20 0.40 -9.04 10.46
CA GLU A 20 -0.16 -10.31 10.93
C GLU A 20 -1.68 -10.26 11.15
N GLU A 21 -2.39 -9.46 10.33
CA GLU A 21 -3.82 -9.16 10.48
C GLU A 21 -4.59 -9.50 9.19
N PRO A 22 -5.16 -10.72 9.07
CA PRO A 22 -5.85 -11.17 7.86
C PRO A 22 -7.03 -10.30 7.44
N ALA A 23 -7.67 -9.61 8.38
CA ALA A 23 -8.79 -8.72 8.11
C ALA A 23 -8.39 -7.51 7.24
N LEU A 24 -7.09 -7.18 7.16
CA LEU A 24 -6.60 -6.08 6.32
C LEU A 24 -6.80 -6.34 4.83
N SER A 25 -6.69 -7.58 4.36
CA SER A 25 -6.92 -7.94 2.94
C SER A 25 -8.24 -7.40 2.37
N LYS A 26 -9.30 -7.36 3.20
CA LYS A 26 -10.63 -6.88 2.83
C LYS A 26 -10.83 -5.38 3.05
N ARG A 27 -9.99 -4.76 3.88
CA ARG A 27 -10.08 -3.34 4.26
C ARG A 27 -9.18 -2.44 3.42
N LEU A 28 -8.13 -3.02 2.84
CA LEU A 28 -7.23 -2.33 1.94
C LEU A 28 -7.97 -1.88 0.69
N VAL A 29 -7.78 -0.62 0.35
CA VAL A 29 -8.32 -0.02 -0.87
C VAL A 29 -7.13 0.39 -1.71
N ILE A 30 -7.05 -0.19 -2.90
CA ILE A 30 -6.07 0.16 -3.93
C ILE A 30 -6.86 0.66 -5.13
N GLN A 31 -6.45 1.78 -5.68
CA GLN A 31 -7.12 2.42 -6.81
C GLN A 31 -6.09 2.94 -7.80
N GLU A 32 -6.53 3.22 -9.02
CA GLU A 32 -5.70 3.95 -9.98
C GLU A 32 -5.40 5.36 -9.42
N THR A 33 -4.17 5.80 -9.64
CA THR A 33 -3.73 7.14 -9.22
C THR A 33 -4.48 8.19 -10.02
N LYS A 34 -4.98 9.21 -9.32
CA LYS A 34 -5.62 10.35 -9.99
C LYS A 34 -4.59 11.08 -10.84
N LYS A 35 -5.00 11.62 -11.99
CA LYS A 35 -4.15 12.41 -12.90
C LYS A 35 -3.42 13.61 -12.26
N GLU A 36 -3.82 13.98 -11.05
CA GLU A 36 -3.26 15.06 -10.23
C GLU A 36 -1.95 14.64 -9.52
N HIS A 37 -1.67 13.34 -9.46
CA HIS A 37 -0.54 12.73 -8.77
C HIS A 37 0.25 11.81 -9.71
N GLU A 38 1.53 11.65 -9.42
CA GLU A 38 2.42 10.74 -10.14
C GLU A 38 2.27 9.30 -9.61
N GLY A 39 2.38 8.33 -10.52
CA GLY A 39 2.32 6.90 -10.23
C GLY A 39 1.13 6.21 -10.90
N ASP A 40 1.19 4.88 -10.99
CA ASP A 40 0.13 4.07 -11.61
C ASP A 40 -1.00 3.74 -10.64
N ILE A 41 -0.64 3.49 -9.37
CA ILE A 41 -1.55 2.99 -8.34
C ILE A 41 -1.39 3.77 -7.04
N THR A 42 -2.50 3.95 -6.32
CA THR A 42 -2.55 4.58 -5.00
C THR A 42 -3.11 3.58 -3.99
N LEU A 43 -2.34 3.34 -2.92
CA LEU A 43 -2.74 2.54 -1.77
C LEU A 43 -3.29 3.46 -0.66
N ILE A 44 -4.53 3.23 -0.24
CA ILE A 44 -5.11 3.98 0.88
C ILE A 44 -4.68 3.35 2.20
N THR A 45 -3.81 4.04 2.93
CA THR A 45 -3.17 3.57 4.17
C THR A 45 -4.01 3.82 5.44
N PHE A 46 -5.13 4.53 5.34
CA PHE A 46 -6.02 4.83 6.47
C PHE A 46 -6.45 3.59 7.30
N PRO A 47 -6.81 2.44 6.70
CA PRO A 47 -7.15 1.23 7.45
C PRO A 47 -5.98 0.67 8.28
N LEU A 48 -4.73 1.01 7.91
CA LEU A 48 -3.51 0.53 8.54
C LEU A 48 -3.15 1.31 9.80
N LEU A 49 -3.59 2.57 9.91
CA LEU A 49 -3.26 3.45 11.05
C LEU A 49 -3.64 2.84 12.41
N LYS A 50 -4.78 2.13 12.46
CA LYS A 50 -5.23 1.46 13.68
C LYS A 50 -4.29 0.33 14.11
N VAL A 51 -3.65 -0.32 13.14
CA VAL A 51 -2.78 -1.48 13.38
C VAL A 51 -1.33 -1.05 13.56
N SER A 52 -0.86 -0.08 12.77
CA SER A 52 0.48 0.49 12.85
C SER A 52 0.72 1.21 14.18
N LYS A 53 -0.34 1.80 14.77
CA LYS A 53 -0.26 2.69 15.96
C LYS A 53 0.72 3.86 15.77
N LYS A 54 1.01 4.20 14.52
CA LYS A 54 1.89 5.30 14.10
C LYS A 54 1.08 6.40 13.44
N ASN A 55 1.71 7.55 13.23
CA ASN A 55 1.07 8.62 12.46
C ASN A 55 0.95 8.24 10.97
N PRO A 56 0.10 8.94 10.19
CA PRO A 56 -0.14 8.62 8.80
C PRO A 56 1.13 8.57 7.95
N THR A 57 1.95 9.62 7.99
CA THR A 57 3.21 9.70 7.24
C THR A 57 4.16 8.54 7.55
N GLN A 58 4.33 8.19 8.82
CA GLN A 58 5.20 7.08 9.24
C GLN A 58 4.67 5.73 8.75
N THR A 59 3.34 5.54 8.79
CA THR A 59 2.70 4.30 8.33
C THR A 59 2.84 4.15 6.82
N THR A 60 2.57 5.20 6.06
CA THR A 60 2.73 5.17 4.60
C THR A 60 4.17 4.95 4.20
N GLN A 61 5.11 5.65 4.83
CA GLN A 61 6.53 5.51 4.53
C GLN A 61 7.00 4.07 4.77
N GLU A 62 6.70 3.51 5.95
CA GLU A 62 7.07 2.14 6.30
C GLU A 62 6.51 1.12 5.32
N ILE A 63 5.24 1.26 4.94
CA ILE A 63 4.58 0.33 4.01
C ILE A 63 5.15 0.48 2.60
N GLY A 64 5.37 1.71 2.13
CA GLY A 64 5.98 1.98 0.83
C GLY A 64 7.38 1.36 0.74
N GLU A 65 8.21 1.55 1.77
CA GLU A 65 9.55 0.97 1.82
C GLU A 65 9.53 -0.55 1.83
N ILE A 66 8.66 -1.18 2.63
CA ILE A 66 8.58 -2.64 2.68
C ILE A 66 8.09 -3.20 1.34
N LEU A 67 7.06 -2.61 0.74
CA LEU A 67 6.53 -3.05 -0.54
C LEU A 67 7.58 -2.90 -1.66
N MET A 68 8.31 -1.79 -1.71
CA MET A 68 9.40 -1.58 -2.66
C MET A 68 10.53 -2.60 -2.47
N ASN A 69 10.91 -2.90 -1.24
CA ASN A 69 11.97 -3.88 -0.96
C ASN A 69 11.55 -5.33 -1.27
N LYS A 70 10.26 -5.66 -1.10
CA LYS A 70 9.77 -7.03 -1.29
C LYS A 70 9.26 -7.31 -2.70
N LEU A 71 8.65 -6.33 -3.35
CA LEU A 71 8.00 -6.48 -4.64
C LEU A 71 8.83 -5.74 -5.69
N THR A 72 9.49 -6.52 -6.55
CA THR A 72 10.37 -5.99 -7.62
C THR A 72 9.61 -5.28 -8.75
N CYS A 73 8.28 -5.16 -8.65
CA CYS A 73 7.44 -4.48 -9.63
C CYS A 73 7.29 -2.98 -9.38
N PHE A 74 7.79 -2.46 -8.25
CA PHE A 74 7.76 -1.03 -7.95
C PHE A 74 9.12 -0.38 -8.21
N GLU A 75 9.12 0.72 -8.95
CA GLU A 75 10.31 1.53 -9.21
C GLU A 75 10.48 2.63 -8.17
N SER A 76 9.38 3.30 -7.81
CA SER A 76 9.34 4.40 -6.85
C SER A 76 8.02 4.39 -6.07
N PHE A 77 7.98 5.08 -4.93
CA PHE A 77 6.74 5.41 -4.24
C PHE A 77 6.81 6.84 -3.70
N ASN A 78 5.65 7.46 -3.49
CA ASN A 78 5.52 8.79 -2.93
C ASN A 78 4.44 8.80 -1.84
N VAL A 79 4.64 9.63 -0.82
CA VAL A 79 3.64 9.88 0.24
C VAL A 79 2.85 11.13 -0.13
N VAL A 80 1.52 11.02 -0.25
CA VAL A 80 0.66 12.13 -0.68
C VAL A 80 -0.17 12.62 0.49
N SER A 81 0.07 13.86 0.92
CA SER A 81 -0.70 14.49 2.02
C SER A 81 -0.68 13.69 3.33
N GLY A 82 0.39 12.93 3.57
CA GLY A 82 0.50 12.04 4.72
C GLY A 82 -0.23 10.69 4.57
N PHE A 83 -0.69 10.34 3.37
CA PHE A 83 -1.33 9.07 3.05
C PHE A 83 -0.61 8.32 1.94
#